data_AF-A0A3A0AFG7-F1
#
_entry.id   AF-A0A3A0AFG7-F1
#
_cell.length_a   1.000
_cell.length_b   1.000
_cell.length_c   1.000
_cell.angle_alpha   90.00
_cell.angle_beta   90.00
_cell.angle_gamma   90.00
#
_symmetry.space_group_name_H-M   'P 1'
#
loop_
_entity.id
_entity.type
_entity.pdbx_description
1 polymer ?
#
loop_
_entity_poly.entity_id
_entity_poly.type
_entity_poly.pdbx_seq_one_letter_code
_entity_poly.pdbx_strand_id
1 'polypeptide(L)' 'EILVDENAIIVIEWAERVAQLLPADHLAVTIVQPDADAQRRQLSFRATGPASTAVLVALSTASLAR' A
#
# COMPACT_ATOMS: atom_id res chain seq x y z
N GLU A 1 8.76 1.57 22.19
CA GLU A 1 8.00 0.42 21.64
C GLU A 1 7.28 0.95 20.40
N ILE A 2 7.77 0.62 19.19
CA ILE A 2 7.36 1.29 17.93
C ILE A 2 5.91 0.93 17.53
N LEU A 3 5.43 -0.23 17.99
CA LEU A 3 4.08 -0.74 17.69
C LEU A 3 2.96 -0.05 18.50
N VAL A 4 3.30 0.83 19.45
CA VAL A 4 2.36 1.54 20.33
C VAL A 4 2.23 3.01 19.99
N ASP A 5 3.01 3.51 19.03
CA ASP A 5 2.86 4.87 18.53
C ASP A 5 1.72 4.91 17.50
N GLU A 6 0.67 5.68 17.81
CA GLU A 6 -0.49 5.87 16.95
C GLU A 6 -0.15 6.54 15.61
N ASN A 7 1.04 7.16 15.50
CA ASN A 7 1.52 7.79 14.27
C ASN A 7 2.49 6.89 13.49
N ALA A 8 2.77 5.67 13.95
CA ALA A 8 3.66 4.76 13.25
C ALA A 8 3.05 4.29 11.92
N ILE A 9 3.87 4.23 10.88
CA ILE A 9 3.54 3.57 9.62
C ILE A 9 4.17 2.18 9.64
N ILE A 10 3.33 1.16 9.49
CA ILE A 10 3.77 -0.25 9.44
C ILE A 10 3.66 -0.73 7.99
N VAL A 11 4.77 -1.23 7.44
CA VAL A 11 4.82 -1.87 6.13
C VAL A 11 5.08 -3.35 6.32
N ILE A 12 4.21 -4.20 5.76
CA ILE A 12 4.26 -5.66 5.92
C ILE A 12 4.46 -6.29 4.55
N GLU A 13 5.59 -6.97 4.34
CA GLU A 13 5.82 -7.79 3.15
C GLU A 13 5.12 -9.14 3.29
N TRP A 14 4.58 -9.67 2.17
CA TRP A 14 3.78 -10.90 2.12
C TRP A 14 2.58 -10.90 3.10
N ALA A 15 1.91 -9.75 3.23
CA ALA A 15 0.78 -9.54 4.14
C ALA A 15 -0.37 -10.55 3.94
N GLU A 16 -0.51 -11.14 2.75
CA GLU A 16 -1.47 -12.20 2.46
C GLU A 16 -1.29 -13.44 3.35
N ARG A 17 -0.07 -13.71 3.85
CA ARG A 17 0.20 -14.83 4.78
C ARG A 17 -0.44 -14.62 6.14
N VAL A 18 -0.77 -13.38 6.49
CA VAL A 18 -1.38 -12.98 7.77
C VAL A 18 -2.67 -12.20 7.56
N ALA A 19 -3.39 -12.43 6.44
CA ALA A 19 -4.54 -11.64 6.03
C ALA A 19 -5.61 -11.46 7.13
N GLN A 20 -5.79 -12.46 8.00
CA GLN A 20 -6.77 -12.42 9.10
C GLN A 20 -6.36 -11.49 10.26
N LEU A 21 -5.08 -11.11 10.35
CA LEU A 21 -4.54 -10.22 11.37
C LEU A 21 -4.40 -8.78 10.88
N LEU A 22 -4.62 -8.52 9.59
CA LEU A 22 -4.53 -7.18 9.04
C LEU A 22 -5.68 -6.32 9.57
N PRO A 23 -5.43 -5.03 9.86
CA PRO A 23 -6.51 -4.11 10.17
C PRO A 23 -7.47 -4.01 8.98
N ALA A 24 -8.75 -3.80 9.27
CA ALA A 24 -9.77 -3.68 8.23
C ALA A 24 -9.46 -2.51 7.24
N ASP A 25 -8.86 -1.43 7.74
CA ASP A 25 -8.39 -0.30 6.95
C ASP A 25 -6.86 -0.35 6.80
N HIS A 26 -6.39 -0.64 5.59
CA HIS A 26 -5.00 -0.58 5.19
C HIS A 26 -4.89 -0.26 3.69
N LEU A 27 -3.72 0.22 3.28
CA LEU A 27 -3.39 0.38 1.87
C LEU A 27 -2.65 -0.88 1.38
N ALA A 28 -3.28 -1.67 0.53
CA ALA A 28 -2.63 -2.80 -0.11
C ALA A 28 -1.81 -2.31 -1.32
N VAL A 29 -0.55 -2.75 -1.40
CA VAL A 29 0.36 -2.44 -2.51
C VAL A 29 0.84 -3.74 -3.15
N THR A 30 0.58 -3.88 -4.44
CA THR A 30 1.07 -5.01 -5.24
C THR A 30 2.13 -4.52 -6.22
N ILE A 31 3.24 -5.24 -6.28
CA ILE A 31 4.34 -4.98 -7.21
C ILE A 31 4.44 -6.17 -8.16
N VAL A 32 4.25 -5.92 -9.46
CA VAL A 32 4.39 -6.93 -10.50
C VAL A 32 5.51 -6.53 -11.46
N GLN A 33 6.34 -7.49 -11.85
CA GLN A 33 7.27 -7.33 -12.96
C GLN A 33 6.59 -7.84 -14.23
N PRO A 34 6.31 -7.00 -15.24
CA PRO A 34 5.73 -7.45 -16.50
C PRO A 34 6.78 -8.22 -17.33
N ASP A 35 6.34 -9.25 -18.04
CA ASP A 35 7.23 -10.16 -18.81
C ASP A 35 8.04 -9.46 -19.91
N ALA A 36 7.55 -8.32 -20.41
CA ALA A 36 8.14 -7.60 -21.53
C ALA A 36 9.40 -6.78 -21.18
N ASP A 37 9.65 -6.49 -19.90
CA ASP A 37 10.79 -5.66 -19.47
C ASP A 37 11.20 -5.98 -18.03
N ALA A 38 12.39 -6.56 -17.86
CA ALA A 38 12.92 -6.97 -16.57
C ALA A 38 13.23 -5.80 -15.61
N GLN A 39 13.37 -4.58 -16.12
CA GLN A 39 13.62 -3.38 -15.31
C GLN A 39 12.34 -2.62 -14.98
N ARG A 40 11.22 -2.91 -15.65
CA ARG A 40 9.95 -2.26 -15.37
C ARG A 40 9.25 -2.90 -14.17
N ARG A 41 8.54 -2.08 -13.40
CA ARG A 41 7.62 -2.54 -12.34
C ARG A 41 6.27 -1.88 -12.55
N GLN A 42 5.21 -2.65 -12.35
CA GLN A 42 3.85 -2.16 -12.25
C GLN A 42 3.43 -2.19 -10.78
N LEU A 43 3.09 -1.01 -10.27
CA LEU A 43 2.57 -0.81 -8.92
C LEU A 43 1.04 -0.71 -9.00
N SER A 44 0.34 -1.44 -8.15
CA SER A 44 -1.11 -1.33 -7.98
C SER A 44 -1.43 -1.06 -6.53
N PHE A 45 -2.29 -0.07 -6.28
CA PHE A 45 -2.66 0.38 -4.95
C PHE A 45 -4.16 0.16 -4.74
N ARG A 46 -4.54 -0.42 -3.60
CA ARG A 46 -5.94 -0.62 -3.23
C ARG A 46 -6.17 -0.21 -1.79
N ALA A 47 -7.02 0.79 -1.59
CA ALA A 47 -7.53 1.15 -0.28
C ALA A 47 -8.61 0.16 0.18
N THR A 48 -8.62 -0.20 1.46
CA THR A 48 -9.64 -1.08 2.05
C THR A 48 -10.58 -0.37 3.01
N GLY A 49 -10.32 0.90 3.34
CA GLY A 49 -11.15 1.73 4.21
C GLY A 49 -10.96 3.24 4.02
N PRO A 50 -11.61 4.08 4.85
CA PRO A 50 -11.59 5.53 4.70
C PRO A 50 -10.20 6.16 4.79
N ALA A 51 -9.35 5.74 5.74
CA ALA A 51 -8.02 6.31 5.94
C ALA A 51 -7.11 5.97 4.77
N SER A 52 -7.06 4.69 4.37
CA SER A 52 -6.30 4.27 3.18
C SER A 52 -6.81 4.89 1.88
N THR A 53 -8.12 5.19 1.79
CA THR A 53 -8.70 5.90 0.64
C THR A 53 -8.18 7.34 0.55
N ALA A 54 -8.11 8.06 1.67
CA ALA A 54 -7.55 9.41 1.72
C ALA A 54 -6.08 9.42 1.26
N VAL A 55 -5.29 8.43 1.69
CA VAL A 55 -3.90 8.25 1.25
C VAL A 55 -3.84 8.01 -0.27
N LEU A 56 -4.67 7.12 -0.81
CA LEU A 56 -4.68 6.83 -2.25
C LEU A 56 -5.06 8.05 -3.11
N VAL A 57 -6.01 8.87 -2.65
CA VAL A 57 -6.38 10.13 -3.31
C VAL A 57 -5.20 11.12 -3.29
N ALA A 58 -4.52 11.26 -2.16
CA ALA A 58 -3.34 12.13 -2.05
C ALA A 58 -2.22 11.67 -3.00
N LEU A 59 -1.96 10.36 -3.09
CA LEU A 59 -0.96 9.78 -3.99
C LEU A 59 -1.29 10.02 -5.47
N SER A 60 -2.54 9.83 -5.88
CA SER A 60 -2.95 10.04 -7.28
C SER A 60 -2.81 11.51 -7.68
N THR A 61 -3.14 12.44 -6.77
CA THR A 61 -2.96 13.88 -6.98
C THR A 61 -1.48 14.25 -7.13
N ALA A 62 -0.61 13.69 -6.27
CA ALA A 62 0.83 13.92 -6.33
C ALA A 62 1.48 13.37 -7.61
N SER A 63 0.95 12.25 -8.14
CA SER A 63 1.43 11.66 -9.39
C SER A 63 1.05 12.46 -10.63
N LEU A 64 -0.07 13.20 -10.62
CA LEU A 64 -0.49 14.04 -11.74
C LEU A 64 0.21 15.42 -11.77
N ALA A 65 0.78 15.83 -10.64
CA ALA A 65 1.53 17.08 -10.53
C ALA A 65 3.02 16.97 -10.94
N ARG A 66 3.47 15.77 -11.33
CA ARG A 66 4.82 15.48 -11.83
C ARG A 66 4.80 15.21 -13.33
#